data_AF-A0A239EEV9-F1
#
_entry.id   AF-A0A239EEV9-F1
#
_cell.length_a   1.000
_cell.length_b   1.000
_cell.length_c   1.000
_cell.angle_alpha   90.00
_cell.angle_beta   90.00
_cell.angle_gamma   90.00
#
_symmetry.space_group_name_H-M   'P 1'
#
loop_
_entity.id
_entity.type
_entity.pdbx_description
1 polymer ?
#
loop_
_entity_poly.entity_id
_entity_poly.type
_entity_poly.pdbx_seq_one_letter_code
_entity_poly.pdbx_strand_id
1 'polypeptide(L)'
;MTCTAQWRTDPPATRPDEEFARLSEPYRRELLAYCYRMLGSIYDAEDLVQEIYLQAWRGYGGFEERSSLRTWLYRIATRACLKALAGKGRQPMPPVEQAFVKNAR
;
A
#
# COMPACT_ATOMS: atom_id res chain seq x y z
N MET A 1 -6.65 14.19 52.24
CA MET A 1 -7.36 12.93 51.90
C MET A 1 -8.66 13.35 51.24
N THR A 2 -8.95 13.20 49.95
CA THR A 2 -8.41 12.38 48.86
C THR A 2 -8.53 13.20 47.57
N CYS A 3 -7.41 13.49 46.90
CA CYS A 3 -7.44 13.99 45.53
C CYS A 3 -7.62 12.78 44.61
N THR A 4 -8.85 12.43 44.29
CA THR A 4 -9.16 11.46 43.24
C THR A 4 -9.00 12.17 41.89
N ALA A 5 -7.78 12.15 41.36
CA ALA A 5 -7.53 12.47 39.96
C ALA A 5 -8.19 11.39 39.09
N GLN A 6 -9.44 11.65 38.71
CA GLN A 6 -10.19 10.88 37.73
C GLN A 6 -9.56 11.15 36.36
N TRP A 7 -8.56 10.35 35.96
CA TRP A 7 -8.19 10.28 34.55
C TRP A 7 -9.41 9.73 33.82
N ARG A 8 -10.11 10.60 33.11
CA ARG A 8 -11.08 10.18 32.11
C ARG A 8 -10.22 9.63 30.96
N THR A 9 -10.08 8.32 30.83
CA THR A 9 -9.68 7.77 29.52
C THR A 9 -10.86 7.98 28.61
N ASP A 10 -10.92 9.14 27.97
CA ASP A 10 -11.57 9.21 26.68
C ASP A 10 -10.84 8.18 25.80
N PRO A 11 -11.54 7.23 25.15
CA PRO A 11 -10.89 6.32 24.22
C PRO A 11 -10.14 7.18 23.19
N PRO A 12 -8.85 6.88 22.91
CA PRO A 12 -8.09 7.73 21.99
C PRO A 12 -8.85 7.79 20.67
N ALA A 13 -9.15 9.00 20.20
CA ALA A 13 -9.65 9.20 18.84
C ALA A 13 -8.71 8.43 17.92
N THR A 14 -9.21 7.36 17.28
CA THR A 14 -8.36 6.48 16.49
C THR A 14 -7.70 7.32 15.41
N ARG A 15 -6.37 7.25 15.36
CA ARG A 15 -5.60 8.10 14.47
C ARG A 15 -6.02 7.80 13.02
N PRO A 16 -6.11 8.78 12.11
CA PRO A 16 -6.58 8.55 10.74
C PRO A 16 -5.83 7.43 10.00
N ASP A 17 -4.56 7.21 10.34
CA ASP A 17 -3.73 6.11 9.88
C ASP A 17 -4.21 4.73 10.34
N GLU A 18 -4.62 4.60 11.61
CA GLU A 18 -5.17 3.35 12.14
C GLU A 18 -6.55 3.04 11.55
N GLU A 19 -7.36 4.08 11.30
CA GLU A 19 -8.66 3.94 10.65
C GLU A 19 -8.52 3.46 9.20
N PHE A 20 -7.65 4.10 8.42
CA PHE A 20 -7.35 3.67 7.06
C PHE A 20 -6.86 2.21 7.02
N ALA A 21 -5.93 1.85 7.91
CA ALA A 21 -5.40 0.49 7.97
C ALA A 21 -6.53 -0.54 8.20
N ARG A 22 -7.40 -0.30 9.17
CA ARG A 22 -8.55 -1.18 9.45
C ARG A 22 -9.52 -1.28 8.28
N LEU A 23 -9.85 -0.17 7.64
CA LEU A 23 -10.83 -0.13 6.55
C LEU A 23 -10.28 -0.75 5.25
N SER A 24 -8.97 -0.62 5.01
CA SER A 24 -8.34 -1.09 3.78
C SER A 24 -7.93 -2.57 3.82
N GLU A 25 -7.58 -3.12 4.99
CA GLU A 25 -7.06 -4.48 5.15
C GLU A 25 -7.86 -5.58 4.42
N PRO A 26 -9.21 -5.60 4.46
CA PRO A 26 -9.99 -6.63 3.75
C PRO A 26 -9.72 -6.67 2.24
N TYR A 27 -9.36 -5.53 1.64
CA TYR A 27 -9.10 -5.42 0.21
C TYR A 27 -7.69 -5.85 -0.19
N ARG A 28 -6.77 -6.06 0.77
CA ARG A 28 -5.37 -6.45 0.48
C ARG A 28 -5.29 -7.70 -0.39
N ARG A 29 -6.03 -8.75 0.00
CA ARG A 29 -6.05 -10.02 -0.73
C ARG A 29 -6.67 -9.88 -2.12
N GLU A 30 -7.74 -9.11 -2.23
CA GLU A 30 -8.41 -8.84 -3.52
C GLU A 30 -7.50 -8.06 -4.48
N LEU A 31 -6.79 -7.06 -3.98
CA LEU A 31 -5.85 -6.24 -4.74
C LEU A 31 -4.63 -7.04 -5.18
N LEU A 32 -4.11 -7.92 -4.33
CA LEU A 32 -3.03 -8.84 -4.69
C LEU A 32 -3.46 -9.76 -5.84
N ALA A 33 -4.63 -10.38 -5.73
CA ALA A 33 -5.16 -11.23 -6.80
C ALA A 33 -5.42 -10.46 -8.10
N TYR A 34 -5.77 -9.17 -8.01
CA TYR A 34 -5.93 -8.29 -9.16
C TYR A 34 -4.58 -7.96 -9.83
N CYS A 35 -3.59 -7.53 -9.05
CA CYS A 35 -2.25 -7.22 -9.55
C CYS A 35 -1.58 -8.45 -10.14
N TYR A 36 -1.72 -9.62 -9.49
CA TYR A 36 -1.21 -10.89 -10.01
C TYR A 36 -1.80 -11.25 -11.37
N ARG A 37 -3.11 -11.07 -11.56
CA ARG A 37 -3.77 -11.29 -12.86
C ARG A 37 -3.26 -10.36 -13.97
N MET A 38 -2.81 -9.16 -13.63
CA MET A 38 -2.27 -8.21 -14.60
C MET A 38 -0.78 -8.42 -14.90
N LEU A 39 0.03 -8.73 -13.88
CA LEU A 39 1.49 -8.77 -13.99
C LEU A 39 2.05 -10.17 -14.25
N GLY A 40 1.31 -11.22 -13.88
CA GLY A 40 1.73 -12.62 -14.01
C GLY A 40 2.85 -13.06 -13.07
N SER A 41 3.30 -12.20 -12.15
CA SER A 41 4.36 -12.45 -11.18
C SER A 41 3.85 -12.14 -9.77
N ILE A 42 4.04 -13.08 -8.84
CA ILE A 42 3.62 -12.88 -7.44
C ILE A 42 4.48 -11.82 -6.75
N TYR A 43 5.78 -11.83 -6.97
CA TYR A 43 6.71 -10.85 -6.38
C TYR A 43 6.38 -9.43 -6.82
N ASP A 44 6.22 -9.22 -8.13
CA ASP A 44 5.85 -7.89 -8.65
C ASP A 44 4.48 -7.44 -8.15
N ALA A 45 3.54 -8.38 -7.96
CA ALA A 45 2.22 -8.07 -7.46
C ALA A 45 2.24 -7.68 -5.98
N GLU A 46 3.03 -8.35 -5.15
CA GLU A 46 3.19 -8.01 -3.73
C GLU A 46 3.83 -6.63 -3.55
N ASP A 47 4.89 -6.34 -4.31
CA ASP A 47 5.56 -5.05 -4.33
C ASP A 47 4.61 -3.94 -4.75
N LEU A 48 3.86 -4.17 -5.84
CA LEU A 48 2.90 -3.18 -6.33
C LEU A 48 1.75 -2.93 -5.34
N VAL A 49 1.28 -3.97 -4.64
CA VAL A 49 0.29 -3.80 -3.57
C VAL A 49 0.84 -2.91 -2.46
N GLN A 50 2.11 -3.04 -2.07
CA GLN A 50 2.69 -2.11 -1.08
C GLN A 50 2.67 -0.67 -1.60
N GLU A 51 3.09 -0.43 -2.85
CA GLU A 51 3.05 0.90 -3.45
C GLU A 51 1.63 1.49 -3.49
N ILE A 52 0.63 0.68 -3.82
CA ILE A 52 -0.78 1.08 -3.86
C ILE A 52 -1.24 1.54 -2.47
N TYR A 53 -0.91 0.79 -1.42
CA TYR A 53 -1.27 1.16 -0.05
C TYR A 53 -0.57 2.45 0.41
N LEU A 54 0.70 2.65 0.05
CA LEU A 54 1.42 3.89 0.34
C LEU A 54 0.81 5.10 -0.38
N GLN A 55 0.41 4.93 -1.64
CA GLN A 55 -0.29 5.98 -2.40
C GLN A 55 -1.66 6.28 -1.82
N ALA A 56 -2.42 5.24 -1.45
CA ALA A 56 -3.71 5.38 -0.82
C ALA A 56 -3.59 6.08 0.55
N TRP A 57 -2.66 5.67 1.41
CA TRP A 57 -2.45 6.31 2.71
C TRP A 57 -2.14 7.81 2.58
N ARG A 58 -1.27 8.19 1.64
CA ARG A 58 -0.97 9.62 1.37
C ARG A 58 -2.18 10.40 0.84
N GLY A 59 -3.07 9.74 0.11
CA GLY A 59 -4.28 10.34 -0.45
C GLY A 59 -5.50 10.31 0.47
N TYR A 60 -5.47 9.54 1.57
CA TYR A 60 -6.62 9.28 2.42
C TYR A 60 -7.12 10.55 3.12
N GLY A 61 -6.21 11.45 3.53
CA GLY A 61 -6.59 12.73 4.15
C GLY A 61 -7.43 13.66 3.27
N GLY A 62 -7.44 13.46 1.94
CA GLY A 62 -8.28 14.20 1.00
C GLY A 62 -9.42 13.37 0.40
N PHE A 63 -9.68 12.18 0.94
CA PHE A 63 -10.72 11.30 0.45
C PHE A 63 -12.09 11.73 0.99
N GLU A 64 -12.86 12.43 0.16
CA GLU A 64 -14.20 12.95 0.51
C GLU A 64 -15.32 11.90 0.37
N GLU A 65 -15.03 10.60 0.39
CA GLU A 65 -16.01 9.49 0.31
C GLU A 65 -17.02 9.55 -0.87
N ARG A 66 -16.78 10.37 -1.88
CA ARG A 66 -17.64 10.49 -3.10
C ARG A 66 -17.73 9.19 -3.92
N SER A 67 -16.93 8.19 -3.57
CA SER A 67 -16.97 6.83 -4.09
C SER A 67 -16.56 5.86 -2.99
N SER A 68 -16.96 4.59 -3.07
CA SER A 68 -16.54 3.60 -2.06
C SER A 68 -15.00 3.50 -1.98
N LEU A 69 -14.48 3.19 -0.78
CA LEU A 69 -13.04 2.96 -0.56
C LEU A 69 -12.50 1.90 -1.52
N ARG A 70 -13.27 0.83 -1.74
CA ARG A 70 -12.97 -0.21 -2.72
C ARG A 70 -12.76 0.37 -4.12
N THR A 71 -13.73 1.12 -4.63
CA THR A 71 -13.63 1.74 -5.97
C THR A 71 -12.40 2.64 -6.09
N TRP A 72 -12.09 3.39 -5.04
CA TRP A 72 -10.94 4.27 -5.01
C TRP A 72 -9.61 3.50 -5.01
N LEU A 73 -9.47 2.47 -4.17
CA LEU A 73 -8.30 1.59 -4.14
C LEU A 73 -8.07 0.89 -5.49
N TYR A 74 -9.13 0.37 -6.11
CA TYR A 74 -9.03 -0.26 -7.44
C TYR A 74 -8.60 0.74 -8.52
N ARG A 75 -9.02 2.00 -8.44
CA ARG A 75 -8.57 3.05 -9.37
C ARG A 75 -7.07 3.30 -9.26
N ILE A 76 -6.54 3.34 -8.02
CA ILE A 76 -5.10 3.45 -7.78
C ILE A 76 -4.39 2.21 -8.33
N ALA A 77 -4.90 1.02 -8.02
CA ALA A 77 -4.33 -0.26 -8.44
C ALA A 77 -4.25 -0.40 -9.96
N THR A 78 -5.31 -0.05 -10.69
CA THR A 78 -5.31 -0.08 -12.16
C THR A 78 -4.23 0.83 -12.73
N ARG A 79 -4.13 2.08 -12.23
CA ARG A 79 -3.10 3.03 -12.68
C ARG A 79 -1.69 2.50 -12.40
N ALA A 80 -1.46 1.94 -11.22
CA ALA A 80 -0.19 1.35 -10.82
C ALA A 80 0.18 0.14 -11.72
N CYS A 81 -0.76 -0.77 -11.97
CA CYS A 81 -0.52 -1.94 -12.82
C CYS A 81 -0.20 -1.54 -14.26
N LEU A 82 -0.95 -0.59 -14.83
CA LEU A 82 -0.68 -0.08 -16.17
C LEU A 82 0.70 0.59 -16.27
N LYS A 83 1.10 1.35 -15.24
CA LYS A 83 2.43 1.95 -15.16
C LYS A 83 3.53 0.88 -15.11
N ALA A 84 3.35 -0.16 -14.29
CA ALA A 84 4.30 -1.27 -14.18
C ALA A 84 4.44 -2.05 -15.50
N LEU A 85 3.33 -2.31 -16.19
CA LEU A 85 3.34 -2.95 -17.51
C LEU A 85 4.05 -2.10 -18.57
N ALA A 86 3.81 -0.77 -18.57
CA ALA A 86 4.51 0.15 -19.46
C ALA A 86 6.03 0.23 -19.16
N GLY A 87 6.41 0.09 -17.88
CA GLY A 87 7.80 0.09 -17.43
C GLY A 87 8.58 -1.18 -17.81
N LYS A 88 7.93 -2.36 -17.78
CA LYS A 88 8.56 -3.65 -18.15
C LYS A 88 9.07 -3.68 -19.60
N GLY A 89 8.42 -2.98 -20.53
CA GLY A 89 8.90 -2.86 -21.91
C GLY A 89 10.11 -1.93 -22.08
N ARG A 90 10.51 -1.20 -21.03
CA ARG A 90 11.52 -0.13 -21.08
C ARG A 90 12.66 -0.26 -20.06
N GLN A 91 12.82 -1.39 -19.39
CA GLN A 91 13.89 -1.56 -18.40
C GLN A 91 15.22 -1.95 -19.09
N PRO A 92 16.21 -1.03 -19.20
CA PRO A 92 17.60 -1.45 -19.35
C PRO A 92 18.02 -2.19 -18.07
N MET A 93 18.57 -3.38 -18.24
CA MET A 93 19.16 -4.18 -17.15
C MET A 93 20.18 -3.31 -16.39
N PRO A 94 20.15 -3.26 -15.04
CA PRO A 94 21.25 -2.67 -14.31
C PRO A 94 22.53 -3.47 -14.60
N PRO A 95 23.69 -2.82 -14.80
CA PRO A 95 24.95 -3.52 -15.02
C PRO A 95 25.22 -4.51 -13.89
N VAL A 96 25.60 -5.73 -14.26
CA VAL A 96 25.83 -6.91 -13.39
C VAL A 96 26.96 -6.76 -12.35
N GLU A 97 27.47 -5.54 -12.12
CA GLU A 97 28.69 -5.31 -11.35
C GLU A 97 28.49 -5.40 -9.81
N GLN A 98 27.27 -5.29 -9.31
CA GLN A 98 27.00 -5.32 -7.85
C GLN A 98 26.63 -6.69 -7.28
N ALA A 99 26.44 -7.72 -8.12
CA ALA A 99 26.01 -9.04 -7.67
C ALA A 99 27.16 -10.00 -7.28
N PHE A 100 28.41 -9.72 -7.67
CA PHE A 100 29.54 -10.65 -7.47
C PHE A 100 30.41 -10.33 -6.23
N VAL A 101 30.44 -9.09 -5.74
CA VAL A 101 31.39 -8.64 -4.69
C VAL A 101 30.85 -8.82 -3.26
N LYS A 102 30.16 -9.93 -2.97
CA LYS A 102 29.96 -10.38 -1.58
C LYS A 102 30.50 -11.78 -1.30
N ASN A 103 31.17 -12.40 -2.26
CA ASN A 103 31.88 -13.67 -2.08
C ASN A 103 33.37 -13.54 -2.37
N ALA A 104 33.97 -12.44 -1.91
CA ALA A 104 35.41 -12.24 -1.96
C ALA A 104 35.94 -11.97 -0.55
N ARG A 105 36.27 -13.10 0.10
CA ARG A 105 37.24 -13.27 1.20
C ARG A 105 36.79 -12.98 2.63
#